data_AF-A0A9D6MLZ6-F1
#
_entry.id   AF-A0A9D6MLZ6-F1
#
_cell.length_a   1.000
_cell.length_b   1.000
_cell.length_c   1.000
_cell.angle_alpha   90.00
_cell.angle_beta   90.00
_cell.angle_gamma   90.00
#
_symmetry.space_group_name_H-M   'P 1'
#
loop_
_entity.id
_entity.type
_entity.pdbx_description
1 polymer ?
#
loop_
_entity_poly.entity_id
_entity_poly.type
_entity_poly.pdbx_seq_one_letter_code
_entity_poly.pdbx_strand_id
1 'polypeptide(L)'
;TRLAQFAFWGVWWPFVMVSMMLMGRVLCGVFCPDGSLTELISRRGLHYRIPRWVRWGGWPFVAFVMTTVFGQLLSVYEYPKATLLILGGSTLMALAVGYVYGRGARVWCRYLCPANGVFGLLARLAPVHFHVDRAAWKSKPAGTPAVACAPLINIPRMSGASACHACGRCSGHRDAVQLVTRSPSAEVLSLSPDTVSRWEVILLLFGVLGVALGAFQWSASPWLVALKQAIATWLVAHDSYALLADNAPWWLLTHYPEANDVFTWLDGLLVLFYIGAVALVTGGWLLMSLWAAEKFLGRTGERWRLAYALIPLAGTGAFLGLSMLTVTLLRAEGLVLAWVPTVRAALLVAAVSWSAWLAWRMLAKTGVPGPRRASSFAVMLAGMALPAGMWFVQFFIW
;
A
#
# COMPACT_ATOMS: atom_id res chain seq x y z
N THR A 1 12.16 17.81 16.22
CA THR A 1 13.60 17.89 15.85
C THR A 1 13.80 17.21 14.51
N ARG A 2 14.72 17.69 13.66
CA ARG A 2 14.99 17.08 12.34
C ARG A 2 15.42 15.62 12.44
N LEU A 3 16.13 15.25 13.51
CA LEU A 3 16.52 13.86 13.78
C LEU A 3 15.31 12.92 13.93
N ALA A 4 14.25 13.34 14.64
CA ALA A 4 13.06 12.53 14.81
C ALA A 4 12.30 12.35 13.49
N GLN A 5 12.24 13.41 12.66
CA GLN A 5 11.67 13.37 11.32
C GLN A 5 12.46 12.41 10.42
N PHE A 6 13.79 12.46 10.44
CA PHE A 6 14.64 11.55 9.69
C PHE A 6 14.49 10.08 10.14
N ALA A 7 14.51 9.83 11.45
CA ALA A 7 14.36 8.47 11.98
C ALA A 7 12.97 7.88 11.64
N PHE A 8 11.92 8.67 11.81
CA PHE A 8 10.54 8.22 11.61
C PHE A 8 10.15 8.15 10.13
N TRP A 9 10.33 9.23 9.37
CA TRP A 9 9.91 9.28 7.97
C TRP A 9 10.98 8.74 7.01
N GLY A 10 12.26 9.01 7.29
CA GLY A 10 13.37 8.62 6.43
C GLY A 10 13.81 7.16 6.60
N VAL A 11 13.94 6.65 7.83
CA VAL A 11 14.49 5.31 8.06
C VAL A 11 13.39 4.28 8.32
N TRP A 12 12.46 4.58 9.23
CA TRP A 12 11.47 3.62 9.69
C TRP A 12 10.51 3.18 8.59
N TRP A 13 9.90 4.09 7.82
CA TRP A 13 8.91 3.71 6.79
C TRP A 13 9.47 2.87 5.64
N PRO A 14 10.62 3.20 5.02
CA PRO A 14 11.25 2.31 4.04
C PRO A 14 11.60 0.93 4.64
N PHE A 15 12.07 0.91 5.89
CA PHE A 15 12.34 -0.34 6.61
C PHE A 15 11.07 -1.17 6.84
N VAL A 16 9.95 -0.53 7.17
CA VAL A 16 8.64 -1.20 7.29
C VAL A 16 8.27 -1.90 5.99
N MET A 17 8.42 -1.23 4.83
CA MET A 17 8.07 -1.83 3.53
C MET A 17 8.91 -3.09 3.24
N VAL A 18 10.22 -3.01 3.45
CA VAL A 18 11.12 -4.16 3.26
C VAL A 18 10.80 -5.29 4.25
N SER A 19 10.52 -4.95 5.51
CA SER A 19 10.11 -5.93 6.53
C SER A 19 8.84 -6.68 6.13
N MET A 20 7.84 -5.99 5.56
CA MET A 20 6.63 -6.64 5.06
C MET A 20 6.92 -7.66 3.95
N MET A 21 7.87 -7.36 3.06
CA MET A 21 8.25 -8.23 1.94
C MET A 21 9.16 -9.40 2.36
N LEU A 22 9.88 -9.30 3.49
CA LEU A 22 10.80 -10.35 3.96
C LEU A 22 10.21 -11.25 5.04
N MET A 23 9.52 -10.66 6.01
CA MET A 23 9.01 -11.34 7.21
C MET A 23 7.49 -11.33 7.29
N GLY A 24 6.80 -10.80 6.27
CA GLY A 24 5.36 -10.62 6.31
C GLY A 24 4.99 -9.55 7.34
N ARG A 25 3.83 -9.67 7.97
CA ARG A 25 3.27 -8.58 8.77
C ARG A 25 3.72 -8.58 10.24
N VAL A 26 4.97 -9.01 10.52
CA VAL A 26 5.52 -9.09 11.90
C VAL A 26 5.44 -7.73 12.60
N LEU A 27 5.70 -6.64 11.88
CA LEU A 27 5.56 -5.30 12.45
C LEU A 27 4.13 -5.01 12.93
N CYS A 28 3.10 -5.43 12.19
CA CYS A 28 1.69 -5.30 12.61
C CYS A 28 1.37 -6.17 13.84
N GLY A 29 2.02 -7.33 13.97
CA GLY A 29 1.81 -8.27 15.06
C GLY A 29 2.49 -7.87 16.37
N VAL A 30 3.76 -7.50 16.28
CA VAL A 30 4.70 -7.38 17.42
C VAL A 30 5.01 -5.92 17.75
N PHE A 31 5.27 -5.08 16.75
CA PHE A 31 5.82 -3.73 16.97
C PHE A 31 4.80 -2.60 16.82
N CYS A 32 3.61 -2.86 16.28
CA CYS A 32 2.61 -1.84 16.01
C CYS A 32 1.93 -1.39 17.32
N PRO A 33 2.11 -0.11 17.72
CA PRO A 33 1.53 0.40 18.96
C PRO A 33 0.00 0.36 18.92
N ASP A 34 -0.60 0.74 17.78
CA ASP A 34 -2.06 0.71 17.59
C ASP A 34 -2.63 -0.70 17.80
N GLY A 35 -1.90 -1.73 17.36
CA GLY A 35 -2.31 -3.12 17.51
C GLY A 35 -2.36 -3.55 18.98
N SER A 36 -1.34 -3.18 19.75
CA SER A 36 -1.25 -3.46 21.18
C SER A 36 -2.29 -2.68 21.99
N LEU A 37 -2.46 -1.39 21.67
CA LEU A 37 -3.45 -0.51 22.31
C LEU A 37 -4.89 -0.96 22.03
N THR A 38 -5.20 -1.27 20.77
CA THR A 38 -6.52 -1.80 20.36
C THR A 38 -6.81 -3.11 21.10
N GLU A 39 -5.82 -4.01 21.21
CA GLU A 39 -6.00 -5.27 21.91
C GLU A 39 -6.24 -5.06 23.41
N LEU A 40 -5.48 -4.17 24.06
CA LEU A 40 -5.66 -3.86 25.48
C LEU A 40 -7.05 -3.29 25.77
N ILE A 41 -7.49 -2.30 24.99
CA ILE A 41 -8.80 -1.67 25.19
C ILE A 41 -9.95 -2.59 24.82
N SER A 42 -9.76 -3.48 23.82
CA SER A 42 -10.79 -4.41 23.38
C SER A 42 -11.22 -5.43 24.44
N ARG A 43 -10.40 -5.66 25.47
CA ARG A 43 -10.71 -6.54 26.61
C ARG A 43 -11.64 -5.87 27.64
N ARG A 44 -11.69 -4.53 27.66
CA ARG A 44 -12.52 -3.72 28.56
C ARG A 44 -13.72 -3.07 27.84
N GLY A 45 -13.95 -3.46 26.60
CA GLY A 45 -14.87 -2.80 25.68
C GLY A 45 -16.34 -3.23 25.80
N LEU A 46 -17.21 -2.56 25.05
CA LEU A 46 -18.67 -2.79 24.99
C LEU A 46 -19.05 -4.08 24.25
N HIS A 47 -18.11 -4.70 23.53
CA HIS A 47 -18.29 -6.00 22.89
C HIS A 47 -19.48 -6.08 21.92
N TYR A 48 -19.81 -5.01 21.19
CA TYR A 48 -20.82 -5.07 20.15
C TYR A 48 -20.41 -5.95 18.96
N ARG A 49 -21.40 -6.44 18.21
CA ARG A 49 -21.16 -7.22 16.99
C ARG A 49 -20.57 -6.31 15.90
N ILE A 50 -19.58 -6.81 15.17
CA ILE A 50 -18.98 -6.05 14.06
C ILE A 50 -20.03 -5.84 12.95
N PRO A 51 -20.39 -4.59 12.64
CA PRO A 51 -21.43 -4.31 11.66
C PRO A 51 -20.96 -4.70 10.24
N ARG A 52 -21.92 -4.92 9.34
CA ARG A 52 -21.60 -5.33 7.95
C ARG A 52 -20.80 -4.27 7.20
N TRP A 53 -21.05 -2.98 7.47
CA TRP A 53 -20.34 -1.88 6.82
C TRP A 53 -18.84 -1.88 7.17
N VAL A 54 -18.44 -2.17 8.41
CA VAL A 54 -17.01 -2.28 8.81
C VAL A 54 -16.32 -3.43 8.07
N ARG A 55 -17.04 -4.51 7.75
CA ARG A 55 -16.49 -5.67 7.04
C ARG A 55 -16.40 -5.49 5.52
N TRP A 56 -16.73 -4.31 5.01
CA TRP A 56 -16.67 -4.05 3.57
C TRP A 56 -15.23 -4.10 3.06
N GLY A 57 -14.98 -4.94 2.04
CA GLY A 57 -13.64 -5.18 1.51
C GLY A 57 -12.97 -3.99 0.84
N GLY A 58 -13.72 -2.93 0.54
CA GLY A 58 -13.21 -1.68 -0.05
C GLY A 58 -12.60 -0.70 0.95
N TRP A 59 -12.79 -0.90 2.27
CA TRP A 59 -12.22 -0.01 3.29
C TRP A 59 -10.71 0.20 3.19
N PRO A 60 -9.88 -0.84 3.00
CA PRO A 60 -8.44 -0.63 2.85
C PRO A 60 -8.08 0.27 1.66
N PHE A 61 -8.85 0.22 0.56
CA PHE A 61 -8.65 1.13 -0.57
C PHE A 61 -9.02 2.57 -0.21
N VAL A 62 -10.23 2.78 0.30
CA VAL A 62 -10.72 4.12 0.66
C VAL A 62 -9.84 4.75 1.74
N ALA A 63 -9.50 4.00 2.79
CA ALA A 63 -8.64 4.45 3.86
C ALA A 63 -7.24 4.81 3.35
N PHE A 64 -6.66 3.99 2.47
CA PHE A 64 -5.38 4.30 1.85
C PHE A 64 -5.43 5.61 1.03
N VAL A 65 -6.41 5.76 0.13
CA VAL A 65 -6.55 6.96 -0.70
C VAL A 65 -6.76 8.20 0.16
N MET A 66 -7.69 8.14 1.12
CA MET A 66 -7.98 9.26 2.01
C MET A 66 -6.76 9.66 2.84
N THR A 67 -6.06 8.70 3.47
CA THR A 67 -4.88 9.01 4.28
C THR A 67 -3.71 9.52 3.43
N THR A 68 -3.49 8.97 2.23
CA THR A 68 -2.43 9.44 1.34
C THR A 68 -2.71 10.86 0.87
N VAL A 69 -3.90 11.14 0.36
CA VAL A 69 -4.28 12.48 -0.12
C VAL A 69 -4.24 13.49 1.02
N PHE A 70 -4.84 13.16 2.17
CA PHE A 70 -4.84 14.05 3.33
C PHE A 70 -3.44 14.30 3.89
N GLY A 71 -2.56 13.28 3.84
CA GLY A 71 -1.16 13.43 4.21
C GLY A 71 -0.40 14.41 3.31
N GLN A 72 -0.69 14.43 2.00
CA GLN A 72 -0.08 15.37 1.06
C GLN A 72 -0.63 16.80 1.25
N LEU A 73 -1.94 16.95 1.47
CA LEU A 73 -2.57 18.26 1.65
C LEU A 73 -2.13 18.99 2.93
N LEU A 74 -1.65 18.25 3.93
CA LEU A 74 -1.18 18.79 5.21
C LEU A 74 0.35 18.84 5.34
N SER A 75 1.10 18.47 4.29
CA SER A 75 2.56 18.34 4.34
C SER A 75 3.02 17.51 5.55
N VAL A 76 2.41 16.33 5.75
CA VAL A 76 2.57 15.50 6.96
C VAL A 76 4.02 15.20 7.33
N TYR A 77 4.88 15.13 6.32
CA TYR A 77 6.29 14.81 6.48
C TYR A 77 7.10 15.92 7.15
N GLU A 78 6.65 17.16 7.06
CA GLU A 78 7.38 18.35 7.49
C GLU A 78 6.90 18.84 8.84
N TYR A 79 5.59 18.76 9.11
CA TYR A 79 4.99 19.33 10.31
C TYR A 79 4.57 18.28 11.34
N PRO A 80 5.02 18.42 12.60
CA PRO A 80 4.66 17.50 13.68
C PRO A 80 3.18 17.58 14.06
N LYS A 81 2.54 18.76 13.93
CA LYS A 81 1.10 18.93 14.19
C LYS A 81 0.25 18.10 13.22
N ALA A 82 0.61 18.12 11.92
CA ALA A 82 -0.04 17.30 10.91
C ALA A 82 0.20 15.80 11.15
N THR A 83 1.43 15.39 11.49
CA THR A 83 1.74 14.01 11.88
C THR A 83 0.90 13.55 13.08
N LEU A 84 0.78 14.38 14.12
CA LEU A 84 -0.02 14.09 15.30
C LEU A 84 -1.51 13.96 14.96
N LEU A 85 -2.04 14.82 14.09
CA LEU A 85 -3.43 14.77 13.66
C LEU A 85 -3.76 13.45 12.94
N ILE A 86 -2.91 13.04 11.99
CA ILE A 86 -3.15 11.84 11.20
C ILE A 86 -2.88 10.57 12.01
N LEU A 87 -1.68 10.45 12.58
CA LEU A 87 -1.31 9.24 13.33
C LEU A 87 -2.07 9.15 14.65
N GLY A 88 -2.09 10.22 15.43
CA GLY A 88 -2.83 10.28 16.70
C GLY A 88 -4.34 10.13 16.48
N GLY A 89 -4.91 10.76 15.46
CA GLY A 89 -6.30 10.56 15.07
C GLY A 89 -6.62 9.11 14.70
N SER A 90 -5.72 8.46 13.94
CA SER A 90 -5.86 7.04 13.61
C SER A 90 -5.76 6.13 14.83
N THR A 91 -4.89 6.44 15.80
CA THR A 91 -4.77 5.71 17.07
C THR A 91 -6.02 5.88 17.93
N LEU A 92 -6.57 7.10 18.03
CA LEU A 92 -7.83 7.36 18.75
C LEU A 92 -8.99 6.58 18.12
N MET A 93 -9.06 6.55 16.78
CA MET A 93 -10.08 5.77 16.08
C MET A 93 -9.87 4.26 16.25
N ALA A 94 -8.63 3.79 16.28
CA ALA A 94 -8.29 2.41 16.59
C ALA A 94 -8.76 2.01 17.99
N LEU A 95 -8.53 2.87 18.99
CA LEU A 95 -8.99 2.71 20.36
C LEU A 95 -10.52 2.67 20.43
N ALA A 96 -11.21 3.60 19.78
CA ALA A 96 -12.67 3.65 19.75
C ALA A 96 -13.26 2.38 19.11
N VAL A 97 -12.77 1.96 17.95
CA VAL A 97 -13.23 0.74 17.26
C VAL A 97 -12.90 -0.50 18.08
N GLY A 98 -11.73 -0.56 18.73
CA GLY A 98 -11.33 -1.62 19.65
C GLY A 98 -12.26 -1.71 20.87
N TYR A 99 -12.58 -0.58 21.48
CA TYR A 99 -13.48 -0.49 22.63
C TYR A 99 -14.91 -0.92 22.26
N VAL A 100 -15.43 -0.48 21.12
CA VAL A 100 -16.82 -0.77 20.72
C VAL A 100 -16.96 -2.21 20.22
N TYR A 101 -16.05 -2.71 19.38
CA TYR A 101 -16.22 -3.96 18.63
C TYR A 101 -15.19 -5.06 18.92
N GLY A 102 -14.14 -4.77 19.68
CA GLY A 102 -12.91 -5.57 19.66
C GLY A 102 -13.02 -6.97 20.24
N ARG A 103 -13.75 -7.21 21.34
CA ARG A 103 -13.87 -8.55 21.99
C ARG A 103 -12.53 -9.32 22.12
N GLY A 104 -11.46 -8.63 22.50
CA GLY A 104 -10.12 -9.22 22.58
C GLY A 104 -9.38 -9.39 21.23
N ALA A 105 -9.92 -8.83 20.15
CA ALA A 105 -9.38 -8.89 18.79
C ALA A 105 -9.09 -7.51 18.18
N ARG A 106 -8.21 -7.51 17.18
CA ARG A 106 -7.71 -6.32 16.47
C ARG A 106 -8.59 -5.98 15.27
N VAL A 107 -9.84 -5.56 15.52
CA VAL A 107 -10.82 -5.23 14.46
C VAL A 107 -10.35 -4.08 13.57
N TRP A 108 -9.79 -3.02 14.16
CA TRP A 108 -9.21 -1.88 13.44
C TRP A 108 -8.14 -2.33 12.44
N CYS A 109 -7.13 -3.07 12.92
CA CYS A 109 -6.02 -3.57 12.11
C CYS A 109 -6.48 -4.47 10.96
N ARG A 110 -7.59 -5.21 11.16
CA ARG A 110 -8.13 -6.15 10.17
C ARG A 110 -8.91 -5.45 9.04
N TYR A 111 -9.69 -4.41 9.35
CA TYR A 111 -10.67 -3.86 8.42
C TYR A 111 -10.44 -2.41 8.02
N LEU A 112 -9.98 -1.55 8.94
CA LEU A 112 -10.02 -0.09 8.76
C LEU A 112 -8.64 0.57 8.71
N CYS A 113 -7.58 -0.09 9.18
CA CYS A 113 -6.23 0.45 9.12
C CYS A 113 -5.84 0.76 7.66
N PRO A 114 -5.43 2.01 7.32
CA PRO A 114 -5.10 2.43 5.96
C PRO A 114 -4.00 1.58 5.31
N ALA A 115 -3.02 1.16 6.11
CA ALA A 115 -1.89 0.37 5.64
C ALA A 115 -2.19 -1.14 5.53
N ASN A 116 -3.32 -1.62 6.07
CA ASN A 116 -3.64 -3.05 6.14
C ASN A 116 -3.64 -3.72 4.77
N GLY A 117 -4.25 -3.07 3.78
CA GLY A 117 -4.35 -3.62 2.43
C GLY A 117 -3.00 -3.70 1.73
N VAL A 118 -2.19 -2.63 1.79
CA VAL A 118 -0.85 -2.59 1.19
C VAL A 118 0.07 -3.61 1.85
N PHE A 119 0.10 -3.66 3.18
CA PHE A 119 0.91 -4.64 3.91
C PHE A 119 0.44 -6.07 3.65
N GLY A 120 -0.86 -6.29 3.47
CA GLY A 120 -1.41 -7.58 3.06
C GLY A 120 -0.94 -8.02 1.67
N LEU A 121 -0.87 -7.10 0.71
CA LEU A 121 -0.33 -7.35 -0.63
C LEU A 121 1.16 -7.70 -0.58
N LEU A 122 1.97 -6.89 0.12
CA LEU A 122 3.41 -7.09 0.22
C LEU A 122 3.79 -8.36 0.99
N ALA A 123 3.03 -8.71 2.03
CA ALA A 123 3.27 -9.93 2.79
C ALA A 123 3.13 -11.22 1.97
N ARG A 124 2.47 -11.18 0.81
CA ARG A 124 2.44 -12.33 -0.12
C ARG A 124 3.83 -12.68 -0.65
N LEU A 125 4.73 -11.68 -0.71
CA LEU A 125 6.12 -11.87 -1.13
C LEU A 125 7.02 -12.39 -0.01
N ALA A 126 6.53 -12.48 1.24
CA ALA A 126 7.31 -12.93 2.37
C ALA A 126 7.80 -14.38 2.21
N PRO A 127 9.14 -14.63 2.21
CA PRO A 127 9.67 -15.97 2.27
C PRO A 127 9.38 -16.66 3.61
N VAL A 128 9.28 -15.92 4.72
CA VAL A 128 8.94 -16.48 6.03
C VAL A 128 7.45 -16.32 6.30
N HIS A 129 6.75 -17.42 6.60
CA HIS A 129 5.32 -17.38 6.93
C HIS A 129 4.89 -18.54 7.83
N PHE A 130 3.73 -18.38 8.48
CA PHE A 130 3.09 -19.47 9.21
C PHE A 130 2.29 -20.33 8.24
N HIS A 131 2.65 -21.61 8.15
CA HIS A 131 1.94 -22.63 7.40
C HIS A 131 1.09 -23.48 8.34
N VAL A 132 -0.05 -23.95 7.85
CA VAL A 132 -0.95 -24.84 8.59
C VAL A 132 -1.07 -26.16 7.85
N ASP A 133 -0.51 -27.21 8.46
CA ASP A 133 -0.75 -28.57 8.01
C ASP A 133 -2.18 -28.99 8.38
N ARG A 134 -3.04 -29.11 7.37
CA ARG A 134 -4.44 -29.48 7.56
C ARG A 134 -4.62 -30.93 8.00
N ALA A 135 -3.71 -31.83 7.64
CA ALA A 135 -3.76 -33.22 8.06
C ALA A 135 -3.40 -33.34 9.54
N ALA A 136 -2.28 -32.72 9.96
CA ALA A 136 -1.90 -32.62 11.36
C ALA A 136 -2.95 -31.88 12.21
N TRP A 137 -3.58 -30.84 11.65
CA TRP A 137 -4.68 -30.15 12.33
C TRP A 137 -5.83 -31.11 12.62
N LYS A 138 -6.27 -31.90 11.63
CA LYS A 138 -7.41 -32.82 11.77
C LYS A 138 -7.12 -34.03 12.64
N SER A 139 -5.87 -34.49 12.73
CA SER A 139 -5.51 -35.69 13.50
C SER A 139 -5.60 -35.51 15.02
N LYS A 140 -5.53 -34.27 15.52
CA LYS A 140 -5.63 -33.98 16.95
C LYS A 140 -7.10 -33.94 17.43
N PRO A 141 -7.40 -34.32 18.68
CA PRO A 141 -8.76 -34.39 19.20
C PRO A 141 -9.51 -33.06 19.18
N ALA A 142 -10.83 -33.14 19.00
CA ALA A 142 -11.75 -32.04 19.24
C ALA A 142 -11.75 -31.72 20.74
N GLY A 143 -11.55 -30.44 21.12
CA GLY A 143 -11.43 -30.03 22.53
C GLY A 143 -10.07 -29.42 22.91
N THR A 144 -9.08 -29.41 22.01
CA THR A 144 -7.88 -28.58 22.20
C THR A 144 -8.29 -27.10 22.27
N PRO A 145 -7.91 -26.36 23.34
CA PRO A 145 -8.29 -24.96 23.50
C PRO A 145 -7.89 -24.12 22.29
N ALA A 146 -8.85 -23.39 21.73
CA ALA A 146 -8.59 -22.57 20.55
C ALA A 146 -7.66 -21.40 20.88
N VAL A 147 -6.66 -21.18 20.03
CA VAL A 147 -5.79 -20.01 20.14
C VAL A 147 -6.58 -18.75 19.77
N ALA A 148 -6.50 -17.73 20.62
CA ALA A 148 -7.04 -16.40 20.33
C ALA A 148 -6.22 -15.70 19.23
N CYS A 149 -6.62 -15.87 17.98
CA CYS A 149 -6.02 -15.19 16.85
C CYS A 149 -6.40 -13.70 16.87
N ALA A 150 -5.42 -12.81 17.11
CA ALA A 150 -5.64 -11.38 17.20
C ALA A 150 -6.39 -10.76 15.99
N PRO A 151 -6.07 -11.10 14.72
CA PRO A 151 -6.82 -10.62 13.55
C PRO A 151 -8.08 -11.44 13.19
N LEU A 152 -8.56 -12.34 14.07
CA LEU A 152 -9.74 -13.20 13.84
C LEU A 152 -9.65 -14.08 12.58
N ILE A 153 -8.45 -14.62 12.30
CA ILE A 153 -8.26 -15.53 11.17
C ILE A 153 -8.77 -16.91 11.56
N ASN A 154 -9.47 -17.57 10.64
CA ASN A 154 -9.74 -18.99 10.74
C ASN A 154 -8.46 -19.78 10.45
N ILE A 155 -7.69 -20.07 11.50
CA ILE A 155 -6.37 -20.72 11.45
C ILE A 155 -6.39 -21.99 10.57
N PRO A 156 -7.30 -22.97 10.75
CA PRO A 156 -7.28 -24.19 9.93
C PRO A 156 -7.53 -23.98 8.43
N ARG A 157 -8.11 -22.83 8.04
CA ARG A 157 -8.32 -22.48 6.62
C ARG A 157 -7.26 -21.50 6.09
N MET A 158 -6.29 -21.09 6.90
CA MET A 158 -5.24 -20.18 6.49
C MET A 158 -4.37 -20.81 5.39
N SER A 159 -4.14 -20.07 4.30
CA SER A 159 -3.39 -20.54 3.13
C SER A 159 -2.33 -19.55 2.65
N GLY A 160 -2.18 -18.40 3.31
CA GLY A 160 -1.28 -17.33 2.90
C GLY A 160 -0.99 -16.33 4.00
N ALA A 161 -0.04 -15.43 3.74
CA ALA A 161 0.49 -14.48 4.69
C ALA A 161 -0.27 -13.14 4.70
N SER A 162 -1.09 -12.85 3.70
CA SER A 162 -1.77 -11.53 3.54
C SER A 162 -2.63 -11.13 4.75
N ALA A 163 -3.39 -12.09 5.28
CA ALA A 163 -4.26 -11.88 6.43
C ALA A 163 -3.50 -11.94 7.76
N CYS A 164 -2.44 -12.75 7.84
CA CYS A 164 -1.72 -13.06 9.07
C CYS A 164 -0.85 -11.89 9.53
N HIS A 165 -0.98 -11.49 10.80
CA HIS A 165 -0.11 -10.48 11.42
C HIS A 165 1.22 -11.05 11.93
N ALA A 166 1.53 -12.32 11.63
CA ALA A 166 2.78 -13.00 12.00
C ALA A 166 3.19 -12.81 13.48
N CYS A 167 2.22 -12.78 14.40
CA CYS A 167 2.45 -12.52 15.83
C CYS A 167 2.94 -13.74 16.65
N GLY A 168 3.05 -14.92 16.03
CA GLY A 168 3.58 -16.12 16.69
C GLY A 168 2.65 -16.82 17.69
N ARG A 169 1.53 -16.24 18.12
CA ARG A 169 0.63 -16.83 19.15
C ARG A 169 0.09 -18.22 18.82
N CYS A 170 -0.02 -18.55 17.53
CA CYS A 170 -0.50 -19.86 17.08
C CYS A 170 0.63 -20.84 16.76
N SER A 171 1.90 -20.45 16.91
CA SER A 171 3.06 -21.29 16.63
C SER A 171 3.04 -22.55 17.50
N GLY A 172 3.26 -23.72 16.88
CA GLY A 172 3.23 -25.02 17.57
C GLY A 172 1.82 -25.51 17.93
N HIS A 173 0.76 -24.75 17.66
CA HIS A 173 -0.58 -25.18 18.01
C HIS A 173 -0.99 -26.44 17.23
N ARG A 174 -1.41 -27.47 17.96
CA ARG A 174 -1.77 -28.81 17.45
C ARG A 174 -0.63 -29.51 16.67
N ASP A 175 0.62 -29.09 16.85
CA ASP A 175 1.77 -29.45 15.99
C ASP A 175 1.55 -29.15 14.49
N ALA A 176 0.48 -28.43 14.17
CA ALA A 176 -0.02 -28.22 12.82
C ALA A 176 0.38 -26.84 12.27
N VAL A 177 0.63 -25.87 13.15
CA VAL A 177 1.01 -24.51 12.77
C VAL A 177 2.50 -24.31 12.97
N GLN A 178 3.24 -24.14 11.89
CA GLN A 178 4.69 -24.03 11.92
C GLN A 178 5.17 -22.82 11.12
N LEU A 179 6.25 -22.20 11.57
CA LEU A 179 6.94 -21.17 10.82
C LEU A 179 7.81 -21.86 9.77
N VAL A 180 7.48 -21.68 8.49
CA VAL A 180 8.20 -22.31 7.38
C VAL A 180 8.67 -21.27 6.38
N THR A 181 9.74 -21.60 5.67
CA THR A 181 10.23 -20.80 4.57
C THR A 181 9.61 -21.26 3.26
N ARG A 182 9.42 -20.33 2.33
CA ARG A 182 8.97 -20.56 0.97
C ARG A 182 9.67 -19.60 0.03
N SER A 183 9.60 -19.84 -1.28
CA SER A 183 10.05 -18.83 -2.23
C SER A 183 9.13 -17.60 -2.17
N PRO A 184 9.68 -16.37 -2.28
CA PRO A 184 8.88 -15.14 -2.28
C PRO A 184 7.73 -15.12 -3.29
N SER A 185 7.88 -15.88 -4.37
CA SER A 185 6.88 -15.94 -5.44
C SER A 185 5.83 -17.05 -5.25
N ALA A 186 6.03 -17.97 -4.29
CA ALA A 186 5.20 -19.17 -4.17
C ALA A 186 3.72 -18.85 -3.92
N GLU A 187 3.41 -17.87 -3.06
CA GLU A 187 2.01 -17.52 -2.78
C GLU A 187 1.33 -16.92 -4.01
N VAL A 188 1.98 -15.96 -4.68
CA VAL A 188 1.42 -15.32 -5.87
C VAL A 188 1.17 -16.35 -6.98
N LEU A 189 2.09 -17.31 -7.13
CA LEU A 189 1.99 -18.38 -8.12
C LEU A 189 0.95 -19.46 -7.75
N SER A 190 0.53 -19.58 -6.49
CA SER A 190 -0.45 -20.57 -6.02
C SER A 190 -1.87 -20.02 -5.97
N LEU A 191 -2.07 -18.72 -6.22
CA LEU A 191 -3.40 -18.11 -6.25
C LEU A 191 -4.29 -18.74 -7.33
N SER A 192 -5.55 -18.98 -6.97
CA SER A 192 -6.61 -19.37 -7.88
C SER A 192 -7.56 -18.18 -8.14
N PRO A 193 -8.28 -18.15 -9.27
CA PRO A 193 -9.26 -17.09 -9.56
C PRO A 193 -10.30 -16.88 -8.43
N ASP A 194 -10.66 -17.94 -7.72
CA ASP A 194 -11.67 -17.90 -6.63
C ASP A 194 -11.15 -17.35 -5.31
N THR A 195 -9.83 -17.32 -5.11
CA THR A 195 -9.20 -16.83 -3.87
C THR A 195 -8.78 -15.36 -3.94
N VAL A 196 -8.99 -14.74 -5.10
CA VAL A 196 -8.58 -13.37 -5.39
C VAL A 196 -9.68 -12.38 -4.99
N SER A 197 -9.28 -11.25 -4.41
CA SER A 197 -10.18 -10.15 -4.07
C SER A 197 -10.09 -9.02 -5.09
N ARG A 198 -11.24 -8.60 -5.63
CA ARG A 198 -11.32 -7.44 -6.53
C ARG A 198 -10.84 -6.16 -5.87
N TRP A 199 -11.13 -5.98 -4.57
CA TRP A 199 -10.70 -4.80 -3.82
C TRP A 199 -9.19 -4.76 -3.57
N GLU A 200 -8.54 -5.93 -3.41
CA GLU A 200 -7.07 -6.00 -3.34
C GLU A 200 -6.45 -5.57 -4.67
N VAL A 201 -7.04 -5.97 -5.80
CA VAL A 201 -6.58 -5.55 -7.13
C VAL A 201 -6.82 -4.06 -7.35
N ILE A 202 -7.99 -3.52 -6.99
CA ILE A 202 -8.25 -2.07 -7.09
C ILE A 202 -7.24 -1.29 -6.24
N LEU A 203 -6.97 -1.72 -5.01
CA LEU A 203 -5.93 -1.13 -4.17
C LEU A 203 -4.55 -1.22 -4.81
N LEU A 204 -4.19 -2.36 -5.42
CA LEU A 204 -2.90 -2.53 -6.07
C LEU A 204 -2.74 -1.57 -7.27
N LEU A 205 -3.74 -1.51 -8.16
CA LEU A 205 -3.67 -0.75 -9.41
C LEU A 205 -3.87 0.75 -9.21
N PHE A 206 -4.97 1.13 -8.56
CA PHE A 206 -5.34 2.55 -8.39
C PHE A 206 -4.75 3.15 -7.12
N GLY A 207 -4.58 2.36 -6.06
CA GLY A 207 -4.01 2.83 -4.81
C GLY A 207 -2.49 2.91 -4.87
N VAL A 208 -1.81 1.75 -4.85
CA VAL A 208 -0.34 1.70 -4.74
C VAL A 208 0.36 2.14 -6.02
N LEU A 209 -0.04 1.60 -7.18
CA LEU A 209 0.58 1.97 -8.46
C LEU A 209 0.07 3.29 -9.04
N GLY A 210 -1.02 3.84 -8.48
CA GLY A 210 -1.65 5.07 -8.95
C GLY A 210 -1.55 6.23 -7.96
N VAL A 211 -2.40 6.22 -6.92
CA VAL A 211 -2.45 7.29 -5.91
C VAL A 211 -1.10 7.49 -5.22
N ALA A 212 -0.41 6.42 -4.81
CA ALA A 212 0.88 6.56 -4.14
C ALA A 212 1.93 7.15 -5.09
N LEU A 213 1.96 6.69 -6.35
CA LEU A 213 2.84 7.24 -7.38
C LEU A 213 2.57 8.74 -7.59
N GLY A 214 1.31 9.14 -7.78
CA GLY A 214 0.92 10.55 -7.92
C GLY A 214 1.27 11.39 -6.69
N ALA A 215 1.06 10.83 -5.49
CA ALA A 215 1.40 11.47 -4.21
C ALA A 215 2.91 11.68 -4.01
N PHE A 216 3.75 10.82 -4.59
CA PHE A 216 5.19 11.01 -4.58
C PHE A 216 5.69 11.95 -5.68
N GLN A 217 4.93 12.10 -6.76
CA GLN A 217 5.35 12.76 -7.99
C GLN A 217 4.89 14.22 -8.10
N TRP A 218 3.78 14.59 -7.47
CA TRP A 218 3.15 15.91 -7.67
C TRP A 218 4.08 17.09 -7.35
N SER A 219 4.86 17.00 -6.27
CA SER A 219 5.72 18.09 -5.79
C SER A 219 6.93 18.37 -6.71
N ALA A 220 7.32 17.39 -7.51
CA ALA A 220 8.42 17.52 -8.48
C ALA A 220 7.92 17.73 -9.92
N SER A 221 6.60 17.77 -10.16
CA SER A 221 6.04 17.75 -11.52
C SER A 221 6.12 19.12 -12.21
N PRO A 222 6.90 19.26 -13.30
CA PRO A 222 6.92 20.50 -14.08
C PRO A 222 5.57 20.79 -14.74
N TRP A 223 4.81 19.73 -15.06
CA TRP A 223 3.48 19.85 -15.65
C TRP A 223 2.49 20.50 -14.69
N LEU A 224 2.52 20.11 -13.41
CA LEU A 224 1.66 20.71 -12.40
C LEU A 224 2.01 22.17 -12.15
N VAL A 225 3.31 22.50 -12.12
CA VAL A 225 3.79 23.87 -11.98
C VAL A 225 3.32 24.74 -13.14
N ALA A 226 3.48 24.27 -14.38
CA ALA A 226 3.01 24.99 -15.57
C ALA A 226 1.49 25.17 -15.57
N LEU A 227 0.73 24.14 -15.20
CA LEU A 227 -0.73 24.22 -15.08
C LEU A 227 -1.17 25.22 -14.00
N LYS A 228 -0.50 25.20 -12.83
CA LYS A 228 -0.74 26.16 -11.75
C LYS A 228 -0.50 27.59 -12.22
N GLN A 229 0.62 27.84 -12.89
CA GLN A 229 0.94 29.16 -13.42
C GLN A 229 -0.11 29.62 -14.44
N ALA A 230 -0.51 28.77 -15.39
CA ALA A 230 -1.52 29.11 -16.38
C ALA A 230 -2.89 29.46 -15.75
N ILE A 231 -3.35 28.66 -14.79
CA ILE A 231 -4.63 28.91 -14.10
C ILE A 231 -4.54 30.16 -13.23
N ALA A 232 -3.44 30.35 -12.49
CA ALA A 232 -3.24 31.53 -11.66
C ALA A 232 -3.24 32.82 -12.50
N THR A 233 -2.52 32.84 -13.64
CA THR A 233 -2.53 33.99 -14.56
C THR A 233 -3.93 34.24 -15.13
N TRP A 234 -4.66 33.19 -15.48
CA TRP A 234 -6.04 33.32 -15.97
C TRP A 234 -6.99 33.88 -14.90
N LEU A 235 -6.90 33.41 -13.66
CA LEU A 235 -7.71 33.88 -12.54
C LEU A 235 -7.45 35.35 -12.21
N VAL A 236 -6.18 35.77 -12.21
CA VAL A 236 -5.79 37.17 -12.00
C VAL A 236 -6.32 38.04 -13.13
N ALA A 237 -6.28 37.58 -14.39
CA ALA A 237 -6.82 38.32 -15.53
C ALA A 237 -8.35 38.49 -15.51
N HIS A 238 -9.07 37.68 -14.71
CA HIS A 238 -10.53 37.73 -14.56
C HIS A 238 -10.96 38.22 -13.17
N ASP A 239 -10.06 38.88 -12.41
CA ASP A 239 -10.31 39.42 -11.07
C ASP A 239 -10.90 38.41 -10.05
N SER A 240 -10.63 37.11 -10.24
CA SER A 240 -11.17 36.03 -9.41
C SER A 240 -10.15 35.52 -8.40
N TYR A 241 -10.09 36.13 -7.23
CA TYR A 241 -9.10 35.82 -6.18
C TYR A 241 -9.52 34.73 -5.19
N ALA A 242 -10.78 34.27 -5.23
CA ALA A 242 -11.30 33.31 -4.23
C ALA A 242 -10.48 32.01 -4.17
N LEU A 243 -10.03 31.49 -5.32
CA LEU A 243 -9.19 30.28 -5.38
C LEU A 243 -7.71 30.53 -5.02
N LEU A 244 -7.27 31.79 -5.10
CA LEU A 244 -5.91 32.21 -4.75
C LEU A 244 -5.78 32.55 -3.25
N ALA A 245 -6.91 32.60 -2.53
CA ALA A 245 -6.91 32.83 -1.10
C ALA A 245 -6.26 31.65 -0.35
N ASP A 246 -5.53 32.00 0.70
CA ASP A 246 -4.79 31.11 1.59
C ASP A 246 -5.48 30.93 2.96
N ASN A 247 -6.75 31.35 3.05
CA ASN A 247 -7.56 31.34 4.28
C ASN A 247 -8.09 29.95 4.69
N ALA A 248 -7.55 28.88 4.11
CA ALA A 248 -7.92 27.52 4.49
C ALA A 248 -7.35 27.19 5.88
N PRO A 249 -8.11 26.45 6.72
CA PRO A 249 -7.62 26.10 8.04
C PRO A 249 -6.48 25.06 7.95
N TRP A 250 -5.52 25.15 8.88
CA TRP A 250 -4.33 24.30 8.93
C TRP A 250 -4.60 22.79 9.02
N TRP A 251 -5.81 22.38 9.45
CA TRP A 251 -6.22 20.97 9.54
C TRP A 251 -6.80 20.44 8.22
N LEU A 252 -6.99 21.29 7.22
CA LEU A 252 -7.49 20.93 5.89
C LEU A 252 -6.41 21.10 4.81
N LEU A 253 -5.74 22.25 4.79
CA LEU A 253 -4.63 22.56 3.89
C LEU A 253 -3.43 23.08 4.70
N THR A 254 -2.22 22.84 4.21
CA THR A 254 -0.98 23.36 4.80
C THR A 254 -1.07 24.87 4.97
N HIS A 255 -0.96 25.35 6.23
CA HIS A 255 -1.04 26.76 6.57
C HIS A 255 -0.04 27.08 7.69
N TYR A 256 1.22 27.27 7.32
CA TYR A 256 2.33 27.61 8.21
C TYR A 256 3.04 28.89 7.71
N PRO A 257 2.44 30.07 7.94
CA PRO A 257 2.99 31.35 7.46
C PRO A 257 4.38 31.64 8.02
N GLU A 258 4.69 31.17 9.23
CA GLU A 258 6.03 31.30 9.85
C GLU A 258 7.14 30.58 9.05
N ALA A 259 6.78 29.55 8.28
CA ALA A 259 7.70 28.78 7.45
C ALA A 259 7.62 29.15 5.95
N ASN A 260 6.80 30.16 5.59
CA ASN A 260 6.44 30.51 4.21
C ASN A 260 5.87 29.34 3.39
N ASP A 261 5.21 28.40 4.07
CA ASP A 261 4.59 27.24 3.44
C ASP A 261 3.08 27.26 3.70
N VAL A 262 2.38 27.81 2.72
CA VAL A 262 0.94 28.04 2.78
C VAL A 262 0.33 27.64 1.45
N PHE A 263 -0.68 26.78 1.51
CA PHE A 263 -1.42 26.33 0.33
C PHE A 263 -2.64 27.21 0.12
N THR A 264 -2.84 27.61 -1.12
CA THR A 264 -4.08 28.21 -1.58
C THR A 264 -5.15 27.15 -1.84
N TRP A 265 -6.42 27.54 -1.98
CA TRP A 265 -7.46 26.61 -2.45
C TRP A 265 -7.15 26.00 -3.82
N LEU A 266 -6.53 26.79 -4.71
CA LEU A 266 -6.04 26.33 -6.00
C LEU A 266 -5.01 25.21 -5.84
N ASP A 267 -4.07 25.35 -4.91
CA ASP A 267 -3.06 24.31 -4.62
C ASP A 267 -3.71 23.01 -4.18
N GLY A 268 -4.65 23.09 -3.22
CA GLY A 268 -5.39 21.93 -2.75
C GLY A 268 -6.13 21.20 -3.89
N LEU A 269 -6.83 21.95 -4.73
CA LEU A 269 -7.56 21.40 -5.88
C LEU A 269 -6.62 20.80 -6.94
N LEU A 270 -5.48 21.44 -7.21
CA LEU A 270 -4.51 20.97 -8.18
C LEU A 270 -3.79 19.70 -7.71
N VAL A 271 -3.44 19.60 -6.43
CA VAL A 271 -2.87 18.37 -5.85
C VAL A 271 -3.89 17.23 -5.93
N LEU A 272 -5.15 17.48 -5.55
CA LEU A 272 -6.24 16.49 -5.68
C LEU A 272 -6.43 16.04 -7.13
N PHE A 273 -6.49 16.99 -8.06
CA PHE A 273 -6.62 16.71 -9.48
C PHE A 273 -5.45 15.89 -10.00
N TYR A 274 -4.21 16.28 -9.68
CA TYR A 274 -3.02 15.59 -10.16
C TYR A 274 -2.94 14.15 -9.64
N ILE A 275 -3.10 13.94 -8.33
CA ILE A 275 -3.08 12.61 -7.73
C ILE A 275 -4.21 11.74 -8.31
N GLY A 276 -5.41 12.30 -8.44
CA GLY A 276 -6.56 11.63 -9.04
C GLY A 276 -6.33 11.27 -10.52
N ALA A 277 -5.81 12.19 -11.31
CA ALA A 277 -5.51 12.00 -12.72
C ALA A 277 -4.44 10.91 -12.92
N VAL A 278 -3.33 10.97 -12.17
CA VAL A 278 -2.29 9.93 -12.20
C VAL A 278 -2.88 8.57 -11.82
N ALA A 279 -3.69 8.50 -10.77
CA ALA A 279 -4.33 7.26 -10.34
C ALA A 279 -5.28 6.67 -11.40
N LEU A 280 -6.10 7.50 -12.04
CA LEU A 280 -7.02 7.07 -13.08
C LEU A 280 -6.28 6.63 -14.35
N VAL A 281 -5.27 7.37 -14.77
CA VAL A 281 -4.48 7.06 -15.98
C VAL A 281 -3.68 5.77 -15.78
N THR A 282 -2.94 5.65 -14.68
CA THR A 282 -2.10 4.47 -14.41
C THR A 282 -2.93 3.24 -14.07
N GLY A 283 -3.89 3.35 -13.16
CA GLY A 283 -4.77 2.25 -12.79
C GLY A 283 -5.67 1.81 -13.94
N GLY A 284 -6.18 2.76 -14.73
CA GLY A 284 -6.95 2.50 -15.95
C GLY A 284 -6.13 1.80 -17.02
N TRP A 285 -4.90 2.27 -17.30
CA TRP A 285 -3.97 1.64 -18.23
C TRP A 285 -3.64 0.20 -17.83
N LEU A 286 -3.33 -0.03 -16.55
CA LEU A 286 -3.04 -1.36 -16.03
C LEU A 286 -4.27 -2.27 -16.12
N LEU A 287 -5.46 -1.78 -15.75
CA LEU A 287 -6.70 -2.55 -15.86
C LEU A 287 -7.03 -2.90 -17.32
N MET A 288 -6.84 -1.96 -18.24
CA MET A 288 -7.01 -2.15 -19.68
C MET A 288 -6.03 -3.21 -20.22
N SER A 289 -4.76 -3.13 -19.85
CA SER A 289 -3.76 -4.14 -20.23
C SER A 289 -4.09 -5.53 -19.70
N LEU A 290 -4.54 -5.64 -18.44
CA LEU A 290 -4.96 -6.92 -17.84
C LEU A 290 -6.23 -7.48 -18.49
N TRP A 291 -7.18 -6.61 -18.84
CA TRP A 291 -8.37 -6.99 -19.58
C TRP A 291 -8.05 -7.46 -21.00
N ALA A 292 -7.16 -6.77 -21.71
CA ALA A 292 -6.68 -7.19 -23.02
C ALA A 292 -5.90 -8.52 -22.94
N ALA A 293 -5.06 -8.71 -21.90
CA ALA A 293 -4.40 -9.98 -21.65
C ALA A 293 -5.39 -11.12 -21.39
N GLU A 294 -6.45 -10.89 -20.62
CA GLU A 294 -7.55 -11.85 -20.41
C GLU A 294 -8.22 -12.23 -21.74
N LYS A 295 -8.46 -11.24 -22.62
CA LYS A 295 -9.07 -11.44 -23.94
C LYS A 295 -8.19 -12.28 -24.86
N PHE A 296 -6.88 -12.01 -24.93
CA PHE A 296 -5.94 -12.82 -25.70
C PHE A 296 -5.81 -14.24 -25.15
N LEU A 297 -5.90 -14.41 -23.83
CA LEU A 297 -5.84 -15.70 -23.18
C LEU A 297 -7.13 -16.53 -23.41
N GLY A 298 -8.27 -15.87 -23.59
CA GLY A 298 -9.57 -16.51 -23.77
C GLY A 298 -10.14 -17.13 -22.50
N ARG A 299 -9.75 -16.63 -21.31
CA ARG A 299 -10.19 -17.15 -20.01
C ARG A 299 -10.77 -16.04 -19.15
N THR A 300 -12.11 -16.01 -19.04
CA THR A 300 -12.80 -14.94 -18.31
C THR A 300 -12.43 -14.91 -16.82
N GLY A 301 -12.21 -13.72 -16.28
CA GLY A 301 -11.88 -13.50 -14.87
C GLY A 301 -10.41 -13.64 -14.49
N GLU A 302 -9.55 -14.11 -15.40
CA GLU A 302 -8.11 -14.26 -15.14
C GLU A 302 -7.40 -12.92 -14.87
N ARG A 303 -7.93 -11.78 -15.34
CA ARG A 303 -7.33 -10.46 -15.09
C ARG A 303 -7.06 -10.19 -13.61
N TRP A 304 -7.97 -10.64 -12.74
CA TRP A 304 -7.86 -10.40 -11.30
C TRP A 304 -6.69 -11.18 -10.71
N ARG A 305 -6.50 -12.44 -11.13
CA ARG A 305 -5.36 -13.25 -10.73
C ARG A 305 -4.06 -12.68 -11.28
N LEU A 306 -4.03 -12.35 -12.58
CA LEU A 306 -2.85 -11.80 -13.26
C LEU A 306 -2.37 -10.47 -12.65
N ALA A 307 -3.26 -9.65 -12.09
CA ALA A 307 -2.90 -8.41 -11.42
C ALA A 307 -1.88 -8.61 -10.28
N TYR A 308 -1.90 -9.75 -9.58
CA TYR A 308 -0.98 -10.03 -8.47
C TYR A 308 0.47 -10.19 -8.94
N ALA A 309 0.71 -10.39 -10.24
CA ALA A 309 2.06 -10.34 -10.80
C ALA A 309 2.71 -8.96 -10.63
N LEU A 310 1.92 -7.89 -10.43
CA LEU A 310 2.40 -6.51 -10.27
C LEU A 310 2.81 -6.16 -8.83
N ILE A 311 2.65 -7.08 -7.86
CA ILE A 311 2.99 -6.82 -6.45
C ILE A 311 4.47 -6.43 -6.28
N PRO A 312 5.46 -7.07 -6.91
CA PRO A 312 6.85 -6.65 -6.79
C PRO A 312 7.08 -5.22 -7.29
N LEU A 313 6.49 -4.86 -8.44
CA LEU A 313 6.56 -3.49 -8.97
C LEU A 313 5.94 -2.47 -8.01
N ALA A 314 4.77 -2.79 -7.45
CA ALA A 314 4.08 -1.93 -6.49
C ALA A 314 4.88 -1.77 -5.18
N GLY A 315 5.42 -2.86 -4.64
CA GLY A 315 6.21 -2.85 -3.41
C GLY A 315 7.53 -2.08 -3.56
N THR A 316 8.28 -2.37 -4.62
CA THR A 316 9.52 -1.64 -4.89
C THR A 316 9.26 -0.18 -5.23
N GLY A 317 8.19 0.14 -5.97
CA GLY A 317 7.79 1.51 -6.23
C GLY A 317 7.46 2.28 -4.94
N ALA A 318 6.68 1.69 -4.04
CA ALA A 318 6.38 2.30 -2.74
C ALA A 318 7.65 2.50 -1.88
N PHE A 319 8.56 1.53 -1.88
CA PHE A 319 9.86 1.66 -1.21
C PHE A 319 10.70 2.80 -1.80
N LEU A 320 10.83 2.86 -3.12
CA LEU A 320 11.58 3.90 -3.83
C LEU A 320 10.99 5.29 -3.53
N GLY A 321 9.66 5.42 -3.56
CA GLY A 321 8.95 6.65 -3.22
C GLY A 321 9.22 7.14 -1.80
N LEU A 322 9.08 6.26 -0.80
CA LEU A 322 9.37 6.59 0.59
C LEU A 322 10.85 6.93 0.82
N SER A 323 11.76 6.25 0.11
CA SER A 323 13.20 6.49 0.21
C SER A 323 13.63 7.85 -0.36
N MET A 324 12.78 8.50 -1.17
CA MET A 324 13.07 9.84 -1.68
C MET A 324 13.24 10.84 -0.55
N LEU A 325 12.38 10.78 0.46
CA LEU A 325 12.47 11.67 1.62
C LEU A 325 13.78 11.46 2.38
N THR A 326 14.22 10.21 2.55
CA THR A 326 15.52 9.88 3.15
C THR A 326 16.67 10.53 2.38
N VAL A 327 16.65 10.41 1.05
CA VAL A 327 17.69 10.98 0.17
C VAL A 327 17.68 12.50 0.23
N THR A 328 16.51 13.14 0.21
CA THR A 328 16.38 14.60 0.28
C THR A 328 16.91 15.12 1.61
N LEU A 329 16.56 14.49 2.73
CA LEU A 329 17.07 14.87 4.05
C LEU A 329 18.59 14.70 4.16
N LEU A 330 19.16 13.60 3.64
CA LEU A 330 20.61 13.38 3.66
C LEU A 330 21.37 14.37 2.77
N ARG A 331 20.82 14.73 1.61
CA ARG A 331 21.40 15.76 0.74
C ARG A 331 21.37 17.14 1.39
N ALA A 332 20.32 17.46 2.13
CA ALA A 332 20.22 18.72 2.86
C ALA A 332 21.33 18.86 3.95
N GLU A 333 21.85 17.75 4.46
CA GLU A 333 22.99 17.71 5.39
C GLU A 333 24.36 17.65 4.67
N GLY A 334 24.39 17.84 3.34
CA GLY A 334 25.62 17.93 2.54
C GLY A 334 26.19 16.60 2.03
N LEU A 335 25.49 15.47 2.20
CA LEU A 335 25.97 14.17 1.72
C LEU A 335 25.73 14.01 0.21
N VAL A 336 26.82 13.86 -0.54
CA VAL A 336 26.78 13.59 -1.99
C VAL A 336 26.52 12.11 -2.23
N LEU A 337 25.29 11.77 -2.59
CA LEU A 337 24.84 10.39 -2.80
C LEU A 337 24.87 9.99 -4.29
N ALA A 338 26.06 9.92 -4.89
CA ALA A 338 26.25 9.62 -6.32
C ALA A 338 25.75 8.21 -6.74
N TRP A 339 25.67 7.27 -5.80
CA TRP A 339 25.23 5.90 -6.05
C TRP A 339 23.70 5.73 -6.12
N VAL A 340 22.93 6.71 -5.63
CA VAL A 340 21.47 6.60 -5.50
C VAL A 340 20.76 6.39 -6.86
N PRO A 341 21.07 7.15 -7.93
CA PRO A 341 20.42 6.94 -9.23
C PRO A 341 20.62 5.51 -9.77
N THR A 342 21.84 4.96 -9.63
CA THR A 342 22.16 3.59 -10.07
C THR A 342 21.37 2.54 -9.29
N VAL A 343 21.27 2.69 -7.96
CA VAL A 343 20.49 1.76 -7.12
C VAL A 343 19.00 1.87 -7.45
N ARG A 344 18.46 3.08 -7.67
CA ARG A 344 17.06 3.29 -8.08
C ARG A 344 16.77 2.60 -9.42
N ALA A 345 17.64 2.76 -10.41
CA ALA A 345 17.53 2.09 -11.70
C ALA A 345 17.55 0.56 -11.55
N ALA A 346 18.54 0.03 -10.81
CA ALA A 346 18.69 -1.41 -10.60
C ALA A 346 17.46 -2.01 -9.90
N LEU A 347 16.94 -1.36 -8.86
CA LEU A 347 15.73 -1.78 -8.15
C LEU A 347 14.50 -1.75 -9.05
N LEU A 348 14.33 -0.70 -9.87
CA LEU A 348 13.21 -0.60 -10.80
C LEU A 348 13.25 -1.69 -11.87
N VAL A 349 14.43 -1.93 -12.48
CA VAL A 349 14.64 -3.00 -13.47
C VAL A 349 14.39 -4.37 -12.84
N ALA A 350 14.89 -4.61 -11.61
CA ALA A 350 14.64 -5.85 -10.90
C ALA A 350 13.15 -6.07 -10.60
N ALA A 351 12.43 -5.02 -10.21
CA ALA A 351 11.00 -5.10 -9.89
C ALA A 351 10.14 -5.35 -11.14
N VAL A 352 10.44 -4.69 -12.26
CA VAL A 352 9.78 -4.93 -13.56
C VAL A 352 10.08 -6.35 -14.04
N SER A 353 11.35 -6.77 -13.98
CA SER A 353 11.78 -8.12 -14.40
C SER A 353 11.13 -9.22 -13.56
N TRP A 354 11.04 -9.02 -12.25
CA TRP A 354 10.36 -9.97 -11.35
C TRP A 354 8.85 -10.02 -11.63
N SER A 355 8.21 -8.87 -11.83
CA SER A 355 6.78 -8.81 -12.16
C SER A 355 6.48 -9.46 -13.53
N ALA A 356 7.35 -9.24 -14.52
CA ALA A 356 7.29 -9.91 -15.83
C ALA A 356 7.49 -11.42 -15.70
N TRP A 357 8.48 -11.87 -14.93
CA TRP A 357 8.71 -13.29 -14.69
C TRP A 357 7.51 -13.96 -14.00
N LEU A 358 6.90 -13.31 -13.00
CA LEU A 358 5.68 -13.77 -12.36
C LEU A 358 4.54 -13.88 -13.37
N ALA A 359 4.30 -12.84 -14.17
CA ALA A 359 3.28 -12.83 -15.20
C ALA A 359 3.46 -14.00 -16.16
N TRP A 360 4.67 -14.24 -16.67
CA TRP A 360 4.97 -15.35 -17.55
C TRP A 360 4.70 -16.72 -16.89
N ARG A 361 5.14 -16.91 -15.64
CA ARG A 361 4.91 -18.15 -14.88
C ARG A 361 3.42 -18.37 -14.61
N MET A 362 2.67 -17.32 -14.30
CA MET A 362 1.22 -17.38 -14.06
C MET A 362 0.45 -17.71 -15.33
N LEU A 363 0.88 -17.17 -16.48
CA LEU A 363 0.32 -17.49 -17.80
C LEU A 363 0.69 -18.93 -18.22
N ALA A 364 1.92 -19.39 -17.95
CA ALA A 364 2.33 -20.76 -18.28
C ALA A 364 1.48 -21.83 -17.59
N LYS A 365 0.99 -21.56 -16.36
CA LYS A 365 0.09 -22.46 -15.62
C LYS A 365 -1.34 -22.56 -16.19
N THR A 366 -1.71 -21.72 -17.17
CA THR A 366 -3.07 -21.71 -17.72
C THR A 366 -3.32 -22.78 -18.77
N GLY A 367 -2.28 -23.45 -19.29
CA GLY A 367 -2.40 -24.48 -20.33
C GLY A 367 -2.79 -23.97 -21.72
N VAL A 368 -2.79 -22.65 -21.95
CA VAL A 368 -3.19 -22.03 -23.22
C VAL A 368 -2.06 -22.10 -24.27
N PRO A 369 -2.37 -22.21 -25.58
CA PRO A 369 -1.35 -22.28 -26.64
C PRO A 369 -0.32 -21.14 -26.60
N GLY A 370 0.91 -21.47 -27.02
CA GLY A 370 2.07 -20.57 -27.07
C GLY A 370 1.82 -19.17 -27.63
N PRO A 371 1.17 -18.98 -28.79
CA PRO A 371 0.97 -17.65 -29.37
C PRO A 371 0.03 -16.77 -28.54
N ARG A 372 -1.10 -17.31 -28.06
CA ARG A 372 -2.03 -16.58 -27.18
C ARG A 372 -1.37 -16.19 -25.86
N ARG A 373 -0.55 -17.08 -25.32
CA ARG A 373 0.27 -16.81 -24.13
C ARG A 373 1.25 -15.66 -24.37
N ALA A 374 1.95 -15.67 -25.50
CA ALA A 374 2.91 -14.63 -25.88
C ALA A 374 2.22 -13.26 -26.07
N SER A 375 1.08 -13.21 -26.76
CA SER A 375 0.28 -11.97 -26.92
C SER A 375 -0.20 -11.43 -25.58
N SER A 376 -0.72 -12.30 -24.70
CA SER A 376 -1.15 -11.91 -23.35
C SER A 376 0.02 -11.33 -22.54
N PHE A 377 1.18 -11.97 -22.62
CA PHE A 377 2.40 -11.51 -21.95
C PHE A 377 2.89 -10.16 -22.48
N ALA A 378 2.93 -9.98 -23.82
CA ALA A 378 3.35 -8.73 -24.45
C ALA A 378 2.47 -7.54 -24.01
N VAL A 379 1.15 -7.74 -23.92
CA VAL A 379 0.24 -6.71 -23.43
C VAL A 379 0.46 -6.40 -21.94
N MET A 380 0.75 -7.41 -21.11
CA MET A 380 1.10 -7.17 -19.71
C MET A 380 2.41 -6.38 -19.57
N LEU A 381 3.41 -6.64 -20.41
CA LEU A 381 4.66 -5.86 -20.44
C LEU A 381 4.40 -4.40 -20.83
N ALA A 382 3.56 -4.16 -21.84
CA ALA A 382 3.13 -2.81 -22.21
C ALA A 382 2.37 -2.13 -21.06
N GLY A 383 1.57 -2.89 -20.31
CA GLY A 383 0.94 -2.44 -19.07
C GLY A 383 1.95 -1.92 -18.04
N MET A 384 3.01 -2.69 -17.78
CA MET A 384 4.07 -2.34 -16.81
C MET A 384 4.92 -1.13 -17.24
N ALA A 385 4.98 -0.84 -18.54
CA ALA A 385 5.81 0.23 -19.09
C ALA A 385 5.41 1.62 -18.56
N LEU A 386 4.12 1.89 -18.39
CA LEU A 386 3.65 3.20 -17.92
C LEU A 386 4.10 3.52 -16.48
N PRO A 387 3.78 2.71 -15.44
CA PRO A 387 4.24 3.01 -14.08
C PRO A 387 5.78 2.98 -13.96
N ALA A 388 6.47 2.12 -14.71
CA ALA A 388 7.93 2.14 -14.75
C ALA A 388 8.47 3.43 -15.39
N GLY A 389 7.85 3.88 -16.48
CA GLY A 389 8.17 5.14 -17.15
C GLY A 389 7.93 6.36 -16.29
N MET A 390 6.84 6.39 -15.50
CA MET A 390 6.58 7.49 -14.57
C MET A 390 7.64 7.57 -13.46
N TRP A 391 8.09 6.43 -12.93
CA TRP A 391 9.23 6.41 -12.00
C TRP A 391 10.53 6.85 -12.67
N PHE A 392 10.76 6.44 -13.91
CA PHE A 392 11.95 6.86 -14.67
C PHE A 392 11.96 8.38 -14.88
N VAL A 393 10.84 8.96 -15.30
CA VAL A 393 10.67 10.40 -15.48
C VAL A 393 10.97 11.13 -14.17
N GLN A 394 10.37 10.69 -13.05
CA GLN A 394 10.57 11.29 -11.72
C GLN A 394 12.03 11.26 -11.25
N PHE A 395 12.80 10.21 -11.58
CA PHE A 395 14.15 10.04 -11.02
C PHE A 395 15.28 10.58 -11.90
N PHE A 396 15.07 10.62 -13.22
CA PHE A 396 16.15 10.89 -14.18
C PHE A 396 15.86 12.09 -15.09
N ILE A 397 14.63 12.60 -15.12
CA ILE A 397 14.25 13.76 -15.95
C ILE A 397 13.89 14.96 -15.08
N TRP A 398 13.18 14.74 -13.98
CA TRP A 398 12.71 15.80 -13.08
C TRP A 398 13.67 16.09 -11.93
#